data_AF-A0A0R1S4F8-F1
#
_entry.id   AF-A0A0R1S4F8-F1
#
_cell.length_a   1.000
_cell.length_b   1.000
_cell.length_c   1.000
_cell.angle_alpha   90.00
_cell.angle_beta   90.00
_cell.angle_gamma   90.00
#
_symmetry.space_group_name_H-M   'P 1'
#
loop_
_entity.id
_entity.type
_entity.pdbx_description
1 polymer ?
#
loop_
_entity_poly.entity_id
_entity_poly.type
_entity_poly.pdbx_seq_one_letter_code
_entity_poly.pdbx_strand_id
1 'polypeptide(L)' 'MIVQPIDSDGKPVRSEEVAADTVGAGIGEFVLLVRGAGARKATSKYDVKNDVNDCSIVGIIDSFDK' A
#
# COMPACT_ATOMS: atom_id res chain seq x y z
N MET A 1 2.61 -5.75 -5.87
CA MET A 1 1.19 -5.73 -6.25
C MET A 1 0.92 -4.51 -7.11
N ILE A 2 0.11 -4.63 -8.16
CA ILE A 2 -0.41 -3.45 -8.88
C ILE A 2 -1.61 -2.94 -8.07
N VAL A 3 -1.62 -1.66 -7.72
CA VAL A 3 -2.68 -1.04 -6.93
C VAL A 3 -3.21 0.20 -7.63
N GLN A 4 -4.51 0.46 -7.48
CA GLN A 4 -5.21 1.61 -8.04
C GLN A 4 -5.66 2.52 -6.88
N PRO A 5 -5.04 3.70 -6.69
CA PRO A 5 -5.48 4.64 -5.66
C PRO A 5 -6.90 5.12 -5.93
N ILE A 6 -7.72 5.12 -4.89
CA ILE A 6 -9.13 5.56 -4.92
C ILE A 6 -9.39 6.70 -3.93
N ASP A 7 -10.45 7.48 -4.16
CA ASP A 7 -11.03 8.38 -3.18
C ASP A 7 -11.99 7.67 -2.22
N SER A 8 -12.61 8.44 -1.32
CA SER A 8 -13.63 7.96 -0.39
C SER A 8 -14.92 7.48 -1.07
N ASP A 9 -15.12 7.77 -2.35
CA ASP A 9 -16.24 7.25 -3.15
C ASP A 9 -15.87 6.00 -3.95
N GLY A 10 -14.65 5.47 -3.76
CA GLY A 10 -14.15 4.30 -4.48
C GLY A 10 -13.75 4.60 -5.92
N LYS A 11 -13.66 5.87 -6.32
CA LYS A 11 -13.30 6.26 -7.68
C LYS A 11 -11.79 6.36 -7.83
N PRO A 12 -11.21 5.86 -8.94
CA PRO A 12 -9.80 6.04 -9.25
C PRO A 12 -9.40 7.52 -9.26
N VAL A 13 -8.33 7.87 -8.53
CA VAL A 13 -7.85 9.27 -8.44
C VAL A 13 -6.43 9.48 -8.98
N ARG A 14 -5.71 8.40 -9.31
CA ARG A 14 -4.33 8.43 -9.82
C ARG A 14 -4.08 7.29 -10.79
N SER A 15 -2.93 7.29 -11.47
CA SER A 15 -2.47 6.12 -12.20
C SER A 15 -2.23 4.94 -11.25
N GLU A 16 -2.33 3.73 -11.79
CA GLU A 16 -1.88 2.53 -11.12
C GLU A 16 -0.40 2.65 -10.72
N GLU A 17 -0.06 2.06 -9.59
CA GLU A 17 1.29 2.04 -9.06
C GLU A 17 1.66 0.63 -8.57
N VAL A 18 2.95 0.37 -8.45
CA VAL A 18 3.46 -0.89 -7.90
C VAL A 18 3.77 -0.66 -6.42
N ALA A 19 3.16 -1.46 -5.55
CA ALA A 19 3.45 -1.46 -4.12
C ALA A 19 4.04 -2.80 -3.70
N ALA A 20 5.02 -2.79 -2.80
CA ALA A 20 5.40 -4.02 -2.12
C ALA A 20 4.30 -4.41 -1.14
N ASP A 21 3.92 -5.68 -1.17
CA ASP A 21 2.94 -6.22 -0.25
C ASP A 21 3.66 -6.81 0.96
N THR A 22 3.43 -6.20 2.13
CA THR A 22 4.02 -6.68 3.40
C THR A 22 3.00 -7.39 4.29
N VAL A 23 1.73 -7.45 3.87
CA VAL A 23 0.62 -7.98 4.67
C VAL A 23 -0.03 -9.22 4.05
N GLY A 24 0.23 -9.51 2.78
CA GLY A 24 -0.35 -10.64 2.06
C GLY A 24 -1.73 -10.34 1.47
N ALA A 25 -1.90 -9.13 0.92
CA ALA A 25 -3.16 -8.70 0.31
C ALA A 25 -3.50 -9.49 -0.96
N GLY A 26 -4.78 -9.81 -1.11
CA GLY A 26 -5.38 -10.45 -2.27
C GLY A 26 -5.80 -9.47 -3.36
N ILE A 27 -6.04 -9.99 -4.56
CA ILE A 27 -6.62 -9.22 -5.67
C ILE A 27 -8.05 -8.84 -5.30
N GLY A 28 -8.37 -7.54 -5.42
CA GLY A 28 -9.70 -6.99 -5.16
C GLY A 28 -9.90 -6.51 -3.72
N GLU A 29 -8.93 -6.70 -2.82
CA GLU A 29 -8.99 -6.14 -1.47
C GLU A 29 -8.71 -4.64 -1.47
N PHE A 30 -9.39 -3.93 -0.57
CA PHE A 30 -9.02 -2.55 -0.26
C PHE A 30 -7.84 -2.53 0.69
N VAL A 31 -6.85 -1.71 0.38
CA VAL A 31 -5.58 -1.69 1.11
C VAL A 31 -5.16 -0.28 1.47
N LEU A 32 -4.42 -0.15 2.57
CA LEU A 32 -3.79 1.09 2.99
C LEU A 32 -2.37 1.18 2.44
N LEU A 33 -2.09 2.25 1.70
CA LEU A 33 -0.79 2.51 1.10
C LEU A 33 -0.02 3.57 1.89
N VAL A 34 1.27 3.31 2.13
CA VAL A 34 2.24 4.31 2.58
C VAL A 34 3.21 4.58 1.43
N ARG A 35 3.46 5.86 1.15
CA ARG A 35 4.37 6.30 0.08
C ARG A 35 5.59 7.05 0.62
N GLY A 36 6.63 7.14 -0.20
CA GLY A 36 7.86 7.88 0.08
C GLY A 36 8.69 7.23 1.18
N ALA A 37 9.43 8.04 1.95
CA ALA A 37 10.38 7.54 2.95
C ALA A 37 9.74 6.65 4.05
N GLY A 38 8.44 6.79 4.29
CA GLY A 38 7.69 5.94 5.22
C GLY A 38 7.54 4.50 4.72
N ALA A 39 7.49 4.28 3.40
CA ALA A 39 7.28 2.96 2.81
C ALA A 39 8.40 1.97 3.18
N ARG A 40 9.65 2.46 3.28
CA ARG A 40 10.83 1.69 3.73
C ARG A 40 10.71 1.12 5.15
N LYS A 41 9.80 1.66 5.97
CA LYS A 41 9.59 1.18 7.34
C LYS A 41 8.53 0.08 7.44
N ALA A 42 7.82 -0.21 6.35
CA ALA A 42 6.74 -1.20 6.32
C ALA A 42 7.26 -2.65 6.40
N THR A 43 8.51 -2.86 6.03
CA THR A 43 9.21 -4.14 5.99
C THR A 43 9.95 -4.37 7.32
N SER A 44 9.38 -5.20 8.19
CA SER A 44 9.96 -5.51 9.51
C SER A 44 11.13 -6.49 9.47
N LYS A 45 11.43 -7.09 8.30
CA LYS A 45 12.31 -8.27 8.18
C LYS A 45 13.73 -7.98 7.68
N TYR A 46 14.00 -6.79 7.14
CA TYR A 46 15.31 -6.44 6.58
C TYR A 46 15.86 -5.17 7.23
N ASP A 47 17.18 -5.05 7.29
CA ASP A 47 17.84 -3.82 7.72
C ASP A 47 17.33 -2.66 6.85
N VAL A 48 16.48 -1.81 7.44
CA VAL A 48 15.73 -0.72 6.80
C VAL A 48 16.64 0.20 5.97
N LYS A 49 17.95 0.19 6.25
CA LYS A 49 18.98 0.94 5.53
C LYS A 49 19.06 0.61 4.04
N ASN A 50 18.74 -0.62 3.63
CA ASN A 50 18.84 -1.06 2.23
C ASN A 50 17.48 -1.20 1.54
N ASP A 51 16.37 -0.92 2.23
CA ASP A 51 15.07 -0.94 1.59
C ASP A 51 14.96 0.28 0.66
N VAL A 52 14.65 0.04 -0.62
CA VAL A 52 14.51 1.09 -1.65
C VAL A 52 13.05 1.32 -2.03
N ASN A 53 12.11 0.69 -1.33
CA ASN A 53 10.70 0.81 -1.63
C ASN A 53 10.17 2.20 -1.31
N ASP A 54 9.39 2.75 -2.25
CA ASP A 54 8.71 4.03 -2.16
C ASP A 54 7.18 3.88 -2.07
N CYS A 55 6.63 2.66 -2.15
CA CYS A 55 5.21 2.37 -1.98
C CYS A 55 4.99 0.99 -1.33
N SER A 56 4.36 0.96 -0.16
CA SER A 56 4.10 -0.28 0.58
C SER A 56 2.64 -0.40 0.97
N ILE A 57 2.08 -1.60 0.83
CA ILE A 57 0.82 -1.96 1.49
C ILE A 57 1.12 -2.25 2.95
N VAL A 58 0.43 -1.55 3.86
CA VAL A 58 0.65 -1.69 5.32
C VAL A 58 -0.57 -2.24 6.07
N GLY A 59 -1.67 -2.48 5.37
CA GLY A 59 -2.89 -3.01 5.95
C GLY A 59 -3.96 -3.30 4.91
N ILE A 60 -4.88 -4.20 5.27
CA ILE A 60 -6.11 -4.49 4.53
C ILE A 60 -7.24 -3.75 5.26
N ILE A 61 -8.16 -3.17 4.50
CA ILE A 61 -9.27 -2.36 5.01
C ILE A 61 -10.52 -3.24 5.07
N ASP A 62 -11.04 -3.46 6.28
CA ASP A 62 -12.26 -4.24 6.50
C ASP A 62 -13.55 -3.46 6.13
N SER A 63 -13.60 -2.17 6.48
CA SER A 63 -14.77 -1.32 6.23
C SER A 63 -14.39 0.15 6.04
N PHE A 64 -15.27 0.89 5.36
CA PHE A 64 -15.24 2.34 5.27
C PHE A 64 -16.40 2.91 6.08
N ASP A 65 -16.11 3.63 7.15
CA ASP A 65 -17.11 4.38 7.89
C ASP A 65 -17.18 5.80 7.33
N LYS A 66 -18.38 6.23 6.90
CA LYS A 66 -18.66 7.59 6.42
C LYS A 66 -19.52 8.36 7.41
#